data_AF-D5UEI4-F1
#
_entry.id   AF-D5UEI4-F1
#
_cell.length_a   1.000
_cell.length_b   1.000
_cell.length_c   1.000
_cell.angle_alpha   90.00
_cell.angle_beta   90.00
_cell.angle_gamma   90.00
#
_symmetry.space_group_name_H-M   'P 1'
#
loop_
_entity.id
_entity.type
_entity.pdbx_description
1 polymer ?
#
loop_
_entity_poly.entity_id
_entity_poly.type
_entity_poly.pdbx_seq_one_letter_code
_entity_poly.pdbx_strand_id
1 'polypeptide(L)'
;MDALQEWTGLVAPALGVDPGLVGATQDDVLDMVRDVAHGVLRPAAPLTAYVVGLAAGRAGAEGGDVAAAVRDALAQVEALLSARGPAGG
;
A
#
# COMPACT_ATOMS: atom_id res chain seq x y z
N MET A 1 -4.98 6.15 21.32
CA MET A 1 -4.79 5.51 20.00
C MET A 1 -5.92 5.99 19.12
N ASP A 2 -5.63 6.37 17.88
CA ASP A 2 -6.69 6.70 16.93
C ASP A 2 -7.42 5.41 16.49
N ALA A 3 -8.63 5.55 15.95
CA ALA A 3 -9.47 4.43 15.55
C ALA A 3 -8.84 3.57 14.44
N LEU A 4 -7.94 4.15 13.63
CA LEU A 4 -7.23 3.42 12.58
C LEU A 4 -6.19 2.48 13.18
N GLN A 5 -5.37 2.97 14.11
CA GLN A 5 -4.36 2.21 14.85
C GLN A 5 -4.99 1.11 15.71
N GLU A 6 -6.14 1.39 16.33
CA GLU A 6 -6.91 0.36 17.05
C GLU A 6 -7.38 -0.75 16.09
N TRP A 7 -7.98 -0.36 14.97
CA TRP A 7 -8.49 -1.31 13.99
C TRP A 7 -7.38 -2.15 13.33
N THR A 8 -6.29 -1.51 12.91
CA THR A 8 -5.14 -2.21 12.32
C THR A 8 -4.47 -3.15 13.32
N GLY A 9 -4.40 -2.76 14.59
CA GLY A 9 -3.92 -3.60 15.69
C GLY A 9 -4.77 -4.85 15.93
N LEU A 10 -6.06 -4.84 15.58
CA LEU A 10 -6.95 -6.01 15.67
C LEU A 10 -6.91 -6.88 14.41
N VAL A 11 -6.97 -6.28 13.23
CA VAL A 11 -7.11 -7.02 11.97
C VAL A 11 -5.79 -7.66 11.53
N ALA A 12 -4.64 -7.01 11.74
CA ALA A 12 -3.34 -7.55 11.34
C ALA A 12 -3.05 -8.92 12.00
N PRO A 13 -3.10 -9.07 13.34
CA PRO A 13 -2.83 -10.37 13.95
C PRO A 13 -3.91 -11.41 13.61
N ALA A 14 -5.18 -11.00 13.45
CA ALA A 14 -6.25 -11.91 13.03
C ALA A 14 -6.02 -12.52 11.63
N LEU A 15 -5.27 -11.83 10.77
CA LEU A 15 -4.87 -12.29 9.44
C LEU A 15 -3.45 -12.86 9.40
N GLY A 16 -2.77 -12.98 10.54
CA GLY A 16 -1.39 -13.46 10.60
C GLY A 16 -0.34 -12.47 10.06
N VAL A 17 -0.66 -11.18 10.04
CA VAL A 17 0.25 -10.10 9.65
C VAL A 17 0.85 -9.44 10.90
N ASP A 18 2.16 -9.17 10.87
CA ASP A 18 2.84 -8.43 11.93
C ASP A 18 2.31 -6.98 12.02
N PRO A 19 1.74 -6.54 13.15
CA PRO A 19 1.32 -5.14 13.32
C PRO A 19 2.47 -4.14 13.16
N GLY A 20 3.71 -4.53 13.49
CA GLY A 20 4.89 -3.70 13.30
C GLY A 20 5.16 -3.38 11.83
N LEU A 21 4.94 -4.35 10.94
CA LEU A 21 5.00 -4.15 9.49
C LEU A 21 3.94 -3.15 9.03
N VAL A 22 2.69 -3.31 9.49
CA VAL A 22 1.60 -2.39 9.13
C VAL A 22 1.91 -0.97 9.57
N GLY A 23 2.39 -0.79 10.81
CA GLY A 23 2.79 0.52 11.32
C GLY A 23 3.96 1.14 10.54
N ALA A 24 4.93 0.34 10.11
CA ALA A 24 6.12 0.81 9.39
C ALA A 24 5.83 1.27 7.95
N THR A 25 4.69 0.90 7.37
CA THR A 25 4.33 1.25 5.97
C THR A 25 2.98 1.95 5.85
N GLN A 26 2.30 2.25 6.96
CA GLN A 26 0.94 2.78 6.93
C GLN A 26 0.84 4.08 6.13
N ASP A 27 1.69 5.06 6.47
CA ASP A 27 1.59 6.39 5.90
C ASP A 27 1.87 6.36 4.39
N ASP A 28 2.90 5.62 3.95
CA ASP A 28 3.22 5.41 2.54
C ASP A 28 2.04 4.81 1.76
N VAL A 29 1.35 3.81 2.33
CA VAL A 29 0.17 3.19 1.71
C VAL A 29 -1.00 4.17 1.62
N LEU A 30 -1.25 4.96 2.66
CA LEU A 30 -2.34 5.94 2.70
C LEU A 30 -2.11 7.08 1.71
N ASP A 31 -0.87 7.53 1.56
CA ASP A 31 -0.51 8.56 0.58
C ASP A 31 -0.63 8.03 -0.85
N MET A 32 -0.18 6.80 -1.13
CA MET A 32 -0.43 6.17 -2.43
C MET A 32 -1.92 6.04 -2.74
N VAL A 33 -2.74 5.62 -1.76
CA VAL A 33 -4.21 5.53 -1.93
C VAL A 33 -4.80 6.88 -2.27
N ARG A 34 -4.36 7.95 -1.60
CA ARG A 34 -4.76 9.33 -1.90
C ARG A 34 -4.41 9.69 -3.35
N ASP A 35 -3.18 9.45 -3.76
CA ASP A 35 -2.69 9.86 -5.08
C ASP A 35 -3.35 9.08 -6.21
N VAL A 36 -3.55 7.77 -6.05
CA VAL A 36 -4.29 6.96 -7.02
C VAL A 36 -5.75 7.39 -7.12
N ALA A 37 -6.40 7.70 -5.99
CA ALA A 37 -7.79 8.15 -5.99
C ALA A 37 -7.99 9.47 -6.74
N HIS A 38 -7.04 10.40 -6.65
CA HIS A 38 -7.06 11.68 -7.36
C HIS A 38 -6.56 11.56 -8.80
N GLY A 39 -5.49 10.81 -9.02
CA GLY A 39 -4.77 10.72 -10.29
C GLY A 39 -5.34 9.72 -11.28
N VAL A 40 -6.14 8.74 -10.84
CA VAL A 40 -6.75 7.72 -11.71
C VAL A 40 -8.28 7.74 -11.60
N LEU A 41 -8.81 7.19 -10.50
CA LEU A 41 -10.23 7.18 -10.11
C LEU A 41 -10.37 6.53 -8.74
N ARG A 42 -11.37 6.94 -7.96
CA ARG A 42 -11.56 6.47 -6.57
C ARG A 42 -11.57 4.92 -6.42
N PRO A 43 -12.27 4.14 -7.26
CA PRO A 43 -12.19 2.66 -7.21
C PRO A 43 -10.80 2.05 -7.43
N ALA A 44 -9.86 2.76 -8.07
CA ALA A 44 -8.52 2.24 -8.33
C ALA A 44 -7.67 2.18 -7.06
N ALA A 45 -7.92 3.07 -6.09
CA ALA A 45 -7.11 3.16 -4.89
C ALA A 45 -7.07 1.87 -4.04
N PRO A 46 -8.22 1.26 -3.65
CA PRO A 46 -8.20 0.00 -2.90
C PRO A 46 -7.67 -1.18 -3.74
N LEU A 47 -7.89 -1.17 -5.06
CA LEU A 47 -7.37 -2.21 -5.94
C LEU A 47 -5.84 -2.13 -6.06
N THR A 48 -5.27 -0.94 -6.14
CA THR A 48 -3.81 -0.75 -6.15
C THR A 48 -3.19 -1.19 -4.82
N ALA A 49 -3.79 -0.81 -3.68
CA ALA A 49 -3.32 -1.28 -2.36
C ALA A 49 -3.34 -2.81 -2.24
N TYR A 50 -4.39 -3.46 -2.76
CA TYR A 50 -4.46 -4.92 -2.83
C TYR A 50 -3.33 -5.53 -3.68
N VAL A 51 -3.04 -4.96 -4.85
CA VAL A 51 -1.96 -5.41 -5.74
C VAL A 51 -0.58 -5.23 -5.09
N VAL A 52 -0.34 -4.10 -4.42
CA VAL A 52 0.88 -3.86 -3.64
C VAL A 52 1.04 -4.92 -2.55
N GLY A 53 -0.02 -5.22 -1.81
CA GLY A 53 -0.02 -6.28 -0.80
C GLY A 53 0.31 -7.67 -1.38
N LEU A 54 -0.26 -8.02 -2.54
CA LEU A 54 0.07 -9.28 -3.23
C LEU A 54 1.52 -9.33 -3.69
N ALA A 55 2.07 -8.24 -4.22
CA ALA A 55 3.45 -8.17 -4.67
C ALA A 55 4.43 -8.30 -3.50
N ALA A 56 4.20 -7.56 -2.41
CA ALA A 56 5.03 -7.64 -1.20
C ALA A 56 4.94 -9.02 -0.53
N GLY A 57 3.75 -9.63 -0.50
CA GLY A 57 3.57 -10.98 0.02
C GLY A 57 4.32 -12.05 -0.78
N ARG A 58 4.38 -11.92 -2.11
CA ARG A 58 5.21 -12.79 -2.96
C ARG A 58 6.70 -12.62 -2.67
N ALA A 59 7.18 -11.38 -2.58
CA ALA A 59 8.58 -11.12 -2.23
C ALA A 59 8.95 -11.68 -0.85
N GLY A 60 8.07 -11.55 0.14
CA GLY A 60 8.25 -12.16 1.46
C GLY A 60 8.32 -13.69 1.43
N ALA A 61 7.48 -14.33 0.61
CA ALA A 61 7.51 -15.79 0.42
C ALA A 61 8.81 -16.28 -0.24
N GLU A 62 9.49 -15.41 -0.98
CA GLU A 62 10.80 -15.66 -1.61
C GLU A 62 11.98 -15.31 -0.67
N GLY A 63 11.70 -14.89 0.57
CA GLY A 63 12.70 -14.54 1.58
C GLY A 63 13.15 -13.08 1.57
N GLY A 64 12.45 -12.20 0.83
CA GLY A 64 12.69 -10.76 0.82
C GLY A 64 12.12 -10.04 2.05
N ASP A 65 12.60 -8.81 2.29
CA ASP A 65 12.02 -7.90 3.28
C ASP A 65 10.69 -7.35 2.75
N VAL A 66 9.58 -7.72 3.42
CA VAL A 66 8.23 -7.31 3.03
C VAL A 66 8.05 -5.79 3.09
N ALA A 67 8.64 -5.11 4.09
CA ALA A 67 8.52 -3.66 4.21
C ALA A 67 9.25 -2.94 3.08
N ALA A 68 10.43 -3.44 2.70
CA ALA A 68 11.15 -2.95 1.52
C ALA A 68 10.35 -3.21 0.24
N ALA A 69 9.79 -4.42 0.08
CA ALA A 69 8.97 -4.76 -1.09
C ALA A 69 7.69 -3.92 -1.21
N VAL A 70 7.06 -3.56 -0.09
CA VAL A 70 5.95 -2.58 -0.09
C VAL A 70 6.45 -1.25 -0.63
N ARG A 71 7.52 -0.67 -0.08
CA ARG A 71 8.04 0.63 -0.53
C ARG A 71 8.47 0.62 -2.00
N ASP A 72 9.11 -0.45 -2.46
CA ASP A 72 9.49 -0.61 -3.86
C ASP A 72 8.25 -0.64 -4.78
N ALA A 73 7.21 -1.38 -4.39
CA ALA A 73 5.96 -1.42 -5.14
C ALA A 73 5.24 -0.06 -5.14
N LEU A 74 5.26 0.67 -4.02
CA LEU A 74 4.69 2.03 -3.94
C LEU A 74 5.45 3.01 -4.86
N ALA A 75 6.78 2.96 -4.88
CA ALA A 75 7.59 3.76 -5.79
C ALA A 75 7.29 3.45 -7.27
N GLN A 76 7.03 2.18 -7.61
CA GLN A 76 6.60 1.81 -8.96
C GLN A 76 5.23 2.39 -9.32
N VAL A 77 4.28 2.39 -8.37
CA VAL A 77 2.96 3.01 -8.57
C VAL A 77 3.10 4.52 -8.79
N GLU A 78 3.92 5.20 -7.99
CA GLU A 78 4.18 6.65 -8.15
C GLU A 78 4.78 6.97 -9.52
N ALA A 79 5.73 6.17 -10.00
CA ALA A 79 6.31 6.32 -11.32
C ALA A 79 5.25 6.16 -12.44
N LEU A 80 4.33 5.20 -12.29
CA LEU A 80 3.22 5.01 -13.24
C LEU A 80 2.24 6.18 -13.24
N LEU A 81 1.91 6.73 -12.06
CA LEU A 81 1.07 7.93 -11.94
C LEU A 81 1.73 9.12 -12.63
N SER A 82 3.03 9.32 -12.41
CA SER A 82 3.82 10.39 -13.02
C SER A 82 3.88 10.26 -14.54
N ALA A 83 4.09 9.04 -15.05
CA ALA A 83 4.17 8.78 -16.50
C ALA A 83 2.82 8.97 -17.23
N ARG A 84 1.69 8.80 -16.54
CA ARG A 84 0.34 8.99 -17.12
C ARG A 84 0.06 10.45 -17.49
N GLY A 85 0.74 11.40 -16.84
CA GLY A 85 0.41 12.83 -16.90
C GLY A 85 -0.92 13.14 -16.20
N PRO A 86 -1.29 14.44 -16.05
CA PRO A 86 -2.61 14.79 -15.56
C PRO A 86 -3.66 14.15 -16.47
N ALA A 87 -4.73 13.60 -15.87
CA ALA A 87 -5.90 13.14 -16.61
C ALA A 87 -6.26 14.25 -17.61
N GLY A 88 -6.17 13.95 -18.91
CA GLY A 88 -6.35 14.96 -19.97
C GLY A 88 -7.59 15.81 -19.72
N GLY A 89 -7.44 17.12 -19.94
CA GLY A 89 -8.52 18.12 -19.80
C GLY A 89 -9.69 17.91 -20.76
#